data_AF-H1KCV0-F1
#
_entry.id   AF-H1KCV0-F1
#
_cell.length_a   1.000
_cell.length_b   1.000
_cell.length_c   1.000
_cell.angle_alpha   90.00
_cell.angle_beta   90.00
_cell.angle_gamma   90.00
#
_symmetry.space_group_name_H-M   'P 1'
#
loop_
_entity.id
_entity.type
_entity.pdbx_description
1 polymer ?
#
loop_
_entity_poly.entity_id
_entity_poly.type
_entity_poly.pdbx_seq_one_letter_code
_entity_poly.pdbx_strand_id
1 'polypeptide(L)'
;MKLLHERVDALEGDPARLAVLGRVEMAFVETKDHFIGNKVDSHRPRVVRLALALDGEVVAELAPGSREFAEAAKALDKVRRVPLHEMLTEVGVPLQHEGRDFRLEWQELVDLVRAEELFFDGLLDDSDEKTGEAAWIRFRYTRAFKEAPCTREEFDSIRQEFQASAYMTGMDLSDYYAWWRRSQEMMDGDAIAATGLAQAGRLLDAWSNDRDPKSLKYWLCRNLEVHPRHRPAFEHLVDGRVAETAGDAPASPAP
;
A
#
# COMPACT_ATOMS: atom_id res chain seq x y z
N MET A 1 -22.69 -10.25 5.62
CA MET A 1 -23.07 -9.46 4.44
C MET A 1 -24.39 -9.90 3.79
N LYS A 2 -25.14 -10.84 4.39
CA LYS A 2 -26.24 -11.56 3.72
C LYS A 2 -27.41 -10.65 3.34
N LEU A 3 -27.90 -9.81 4.26
CA LEU A 3 -29.05 -8.94 3.98
C LEU A 3 -28.70 -7.86 2.96
N LEU A 4 -27.45 -7.41 2.98
CA LEU A 4 -26.96 -6.44 2.00
C LEU A 4 -26.85 -7.07 0.60
N HIS A 5 -26.38 -8.31 0.48
CA HIS A 5 -26.44 -9.06 -0.78
C HIS A 5 -27.88 -9.23 -1.28
N GLU A 6 -28.80 -9.68 -0.42
CA GLU A 6 -30.23 -9.82 -0.78
C GLU A 6 -30.83 -8.49 -1.28
N ARG A 7 -30.43 -7.37 -0.67
CA ARG A 7 -30.86 -6.04 -1.10
C ARG A 7 -30.28 -5.66 -2.45
N VAL A 8 -29.01 -5.98 -2.71
CA VAL A 8 -28.36 -5.75 -4.01
C VAL A 8 -28.96 -6.61 -5.10
N ASP A 9 -29.20 -7.89 -4.82
CA ASP A 9 -29.81 -8.83 -5.78
C ASP A 9 -31.25 -8.42 -6.15
N ALA A 10 -31.96 -7.75 -5.23
CA ALA A 10 -33.28 -7.19 -5.49
C ALA A 10 -33.25 -5.89 -6.33
N LEU A 11 -32.10 -5.24 -6.46
CA LEU A 11 -31.91 -4.12 -7.38
C LEU A 11 -31.61 -4.72 -8.76
N GLU A 12 -32.56 -4.66 -9.69
CA GLU A 12 -32.43 -5.19 -11.06
C GLU A 12 -31.38 -4.42 -11.89
N GLY A 13 -30.09 -4.58 -11.57
CA GLY A 13 -28.98 -3.87 -12.19
C GLY A 13 -27.66 -4.63 -12.11
N ASP A 14 -26.66 -4.17 -12.87
CA ASP A 14 -25.32 -4.75 -12.86
C ASP A 14 -24.59 -4.40 -11.55
N PRO A 15 -24.24 -5.38 -10.69
CA PRO A 15 -23.52 -5.14 -9.45
C PRO A 15 -22.17 -4.44 -9.64
N ALA A 16 -21.56 -4.53 -10.83
CA ALA A 16 -20.29 -3.86 -11.14
C ALA A 16 -20.41 -2.33 -11.21
N ARG A 17 -21.63 -1.81 -11.39
CA ARG A 17 -21.93 -0.36 -11.46
C ARG A 17 -22.45 0.20 -10.13
N LEU A 18 -22.61 -0.68 -9.15
CA LEU A 18 -23.16 -0.35 -7.85
C LEU A 18 -22.06 0.13 -6.91
N ALA A 19 -22.35 1.19 -6.16
CA ALA A 19 -21.50 1.69 -5.09
C ALA A 19 -22.26 1.82 -3.78
N VAL A 20 -21.53 1.67 -2.68
CA VAL A 20 -21.95 2.03 -1.34
C VAL A 20 -21.47 3.45 -1.09
N LEU A 21 -22.42 4.36 -0.93
CA LEU A 21 -22.18 5.73 -0.50
C LEU A 21 -22.40 5.82 1.00
N GLY A 22 -21.62 6.63 1.69
CA GLY A 22 -21.87 6.85 3.10
C GLY A 22 -21.16 8.05 3.67
N ARG A 23 -21.45 8.28 4.95
CA ARG A 23 -20.81 9.30 5.78
C ARG A 23 -20.34 8.67 7.06
N VAL A 24 -19.12 9.01 7.44
CA VAL A 24 -18.51 8.60 8.70
C VAL A 24 -18.19 9.84 9.51
N GLU A 25 -18.44 9.76 10.80
CA GLU A 25 -18.19 10.82 11.77
C GLU A 25 -17.45 10.24 12.96
N MET A 26 -16.65 11.07 13.61
CA MET A 26 -15.99 10.69 14.85
C MET A 26 -16.99 10.68 16.01
N ALA A 27 -17.12 9.52 16.66
CA ALA A 27 -17.95 9.33 17.84
C ALA A 27 -17.09 9.10 19.07
N PHE A 28 -17.42 9.75 20.19
CA PHE A 28 -16.83 9.44 21.48
C PHE A 28 -17.11 7.98 21.85
N VAL A 29 -16.09 7.29 22.35
CA VAL A 29 -16.17 5.89 22.79
C VAL A 29 -16.07 5.82 24.30
N GLU A 30 -14.95 6.29 24.85
CA GLU A 30 -14.64 6.21 26.27
C GLU A 30 -13.54 7.20 26.66
N THR A 31 -13.43 7.48 27.96
CA THR A 31 -12.26 8.11 28.55
C THR A 31 -11.32 7.01 29.05
N LYS A 32 -10.06 7.00 28.58
CA LYS A 32 -9.06 5.99 28.94
C LYS A 32 -7.76 6.62 29.43
N ASP A 33 -6.98 5.84 30.17
CA ASP A 33 -5.64 6.24 30.58
C ASP A 33 -4.67 6.13 29.39
N HIS A 34 -4.01 7.24 29.08
CA HIS A 34 -2.96 7.30 28.06
C HIS A 34 -1.66 6.71 28.62
N PHE A 35 -0.78 6.20 27.75
CA PHE A 35 0.49 5.57 28.18
C PHE A 35 1.43 6.54 28.93
N ILE A 36 1.21 7.85 28.81
CA ILE A 36 1.95 8.93 29.50
C ILE A 36 1.32 9.26 30.88
N GLY A 37 0.25 8.58 31.29
CA GLY A 37 -0.38 8.71 32.62
C GLY A 37 -1.49 9.76 32.73
N ASN A 38 -1.81 10.47 31.64
CA ASN A 38 -2.96 11.38 31.58
C ASN A 38 -4.20 10.66 31.06
N LYS A 39 -5.40 11.14 31.43
CA LYS A 39 -6.65 10.68 30.82
C LYS A 39 -6.87 11.35 29.47
N VAL A 40 -7.38 10.59 28.51
CA VAL A 40 -7.74 11.06 27.17
C VAL A 40 -9.11 10.53 26.78
N ASP A 41 -9.86 11.33 26.02
CA ASP A 41 -11.10 10.89 25.37
C ASP A 41 -10.76 10.22 24.04
N SER A 42 -11.22 8.97 23.88
CA SER A 42 -11.04 8.18 22.67
C SER A 42 -12.25 8.37 21.77
N HIS A 43 -11.99 8.79 20.54
CA HIS A 43 -13.01 8.93 19.50
C HIS A 43 -12.71 7.95 18.38
N ARG A 44 -13.72 7.24 17.90
CA ARG A 44 -13.60 6.32 16.76
C ARG A 44 -14.50 6.73 15.60
N PRO A 45 -14.06 6.48 14.36
CA PRO A 45 -14.91 6.60 13.19
C PRO A 45 -16.15 5.73 13.35
N ARG A 46 -17.32 6.31 13.09
CA ARG A 46 -18.60 5.61 13.06
C ARG A 46 -19.37 5.97 11.81
N VAL A 47 -19.86 4.95 11.11
CA VAL A 47 -20.77 5.15 9.97
C VAL A 47 -22.11 5.69 10.47
N VAL A 48 -22.54 6.83 9.94
CA VAL A 48 -23.79 7.52 10.32
C VAL A 48 -24.83 7.55 9.20
N ARG A 49 -24.40 7.42 7.94
CA ARG A 49 -25.29 7.35 6.77
C ARG A 49 -24.76 6.32 5.78
N LEU A 50 -25.68 5.55 5.18
CA LEU A 50 -25.38 4.61 4.11
C LEU A 50 -26.48 4.63 3.05
N ALA A 51 -26.06 4.49 1.79
CA ALA A 51 -26.94 4.32 0.66
C ALA A 51 -26.28 3.44 -0.41
N LEU A 52 -27.09 2.76 -1.20
CA LEU A 52 -26.69 2.11 -2.44
C LEU A 52 -26.95 3.06 -3.60
N ALA A 53 -25.98 3.22 -4.47
CA ALA A 53 -26.08 4.05 -5.66
C ALA A 53 -25.71 3.27 -6.91
N LEU A 54 -26.52 3.39 -7.95
CA LEU A 54 -26.27 2.83 -9.28
C LEU A 54 -25.90 4.00 -10.20
N ASP A 55 -24.69 3.96 -10.78
CA ASP A 55 -24.18 5.06 -11.64
C ASP A 55 -24.18 6.45 -10.99
N GLY A 56 -24.10 6.49 -9.65
CA GLY A 56 -24.11 7.74 -8.89
C GLY A 56 -25.50 8.21 -8.46
N GLU A 57 -26.58 7.58 -8.96
CA GLU A 57 -27.93 7.84 -8.47
C GLU A 57 -28.25 6.93 -7.29
N VAL A 58 -28.74 7.51 -6.18
CA VAL A 58 -29.13 6.75 -5.00
C VAL A 58 -30.39 5.94 -5.31
N VAL A 59 -30.25 4.61 -5.31
CA VAL A 59 -31.34 3.67 -5.58
C VAL A 59 -31.95 3.08 -4.30
N ALA A 60 -31.21 3.10 -3.19
CA ALA A 60 -31.73 2.71 -1.89
C ALA A 60 -30.98 3.39 -0.75
N GLU A 61 -31.70 4.05 0.17
CA GLU A 61 -31.12 4.48 1.45
C GLU A 61 -31.23 3.36 2.49
N LEU A 62 -30.18 3.18 3.29
CA LEU A 62 -30.18 2.24 4.42
C LEU A 62 -30.46 3.03 5.69
N ALA A 63 -31.67 2.86 6.26
CA ALA A 63 -32.09 3.64 7.41
C ALA A 63 -31.21 3.35 8.65
N PRO A 64 -30.74 4.39 9.37
CA PRO A 64 -30.06 4.20 10.65
C PRO A 64 -30.92 3.38 11.61
N GLY A 65 -30.38 2.28 12.12
CA GLY A 65 -31.09 1.34 13.01
C GLY A 65 -31.75 0.15 12.29
N SER A 66 -31.74 0.10 10.96
CA SER A 66 -32.13 -1.10 10.22
C SER A 66 -31.07 -2.20 10.35
N ARG A 67 -31.47 -3.46 10.11
CA ARG A 67 -30.53 -4.60 10.16
C ARG A 67 -29.50 -4.54 9.03
N GLU A 68 -29.93 -4.07 7.87
CA GLU A 68 -29.10 -3.86 6.67
C GLU A 68 -28.03 -2.80 6.94
N PHE A 69 -28.42 -1.68 7.56
CA PHE A 69 -27.47 -0.64 7.98
C PHE A 69 -26.44 -1.20 8.96
N ALA A 70 -26.88 -1.93 10.00
CA ALA A 70 -25.98 -2.48 11.00
C ALA A 70 -24.99 -3.49 10.40
N GLU A 71 -25.45 -4.33 9.46
CA GLU A 71 -24.60 -5.29 8.76
C GLU A 71 -23.58 -4.61 7.84
N ALA A 72 -24.01 -3.60 7.07
CA ALA A 72 -23.15 -2.82 6.19
C ALA A 72 -22.11 -2.00 6.98
N ALA A 73 -22.53 -1.35 8.07
CA ALA A 73 -21.63 -0.62 8.96
C ALA A 73 -20.60 -1.54 9.60
N LYS A 74 -21.00 -2.75 10.03
CA LYS A 74 -20.07 -3.77 10.55
C LYS A 74 -19.08 -4.23 9.49
N ALA A 75 -19.52 -4.41 8.24
CA ALA A 75 -18.63 -4.76 7.13
C ALA A 75 -17.59 -3.66 6.86
N LEU A 76 -18.02 -2.40 6.87
CA LEU A 76 -17.13 -1.25 6.71
C LEU A 76 -16.18 -1.07 7.88
N ASP A 77 -16.57 -1.43 9.10
CA ASP A 77 -15.68 -1.40 10.28
C ASP A 77 -14.55 -2.43 10.16
N LYS A 78 -14.84 -3.61 9.59
CA LYS A 78 -13.81 -4.62 9.28
C LYS A 78 -12.83 -4.11 8.22
N VAL A 79 -13.35 -3.41 7.21
CA VAL A 79 -12.57 -2.89 6.09
C VAL A 79 -12.06 -1.49 6.47
N ARG A 80 -10.92 -1.41 7.18
CA ARG A 80 -10.28 -0.15 7.67
C ARG A 80 -9.79 0.82 6.57
N ARG A 81 -10.64 1.15 5.60
CA ARG A 81 -10.40 2.08 4.49
C ARG A 81 -11.34 3.27 4.46
N VAL A 82 -12.06 3.45 5.56
CA VAL A 82 -12.90 4.61 5.79
C VAL A 82 -12.02 5.83 6.12
N PRO A 83 -12.32 7.04 5.60
CA PRO A 83 -11.41 8.19 5.58
C PRO A 83 -11.06 8.84 6.94
N LEU A 84 -11.43 8.22 8.06
CA LEU A 84 -11.17 8.74 9.40
C LEU A 84 -10.44 7.69 10.24
N HIS A 85 -9.57 8.13 11.13
CA HIS A 85 -8.79 7.28 12.04
C HIS A 85 -9.21 7.54 13.50
N GLU A 86 -8.90 6.60 14.40
CA GLU A 86 -9.10 6.83 15.84
C GLU A 86 -8.30 8.07 16.29
N MET A 87 -8.96 8.94 17.06
CA MET A 87 -8.36 10.14 17.63
C MET A 87 -8.40 10.07 19.15
N LEU A 88 -7.32 10.53 19.78
CA LEU A 88 -7.25 10.72 21.22
C LEU A 88 -7.18 12.23 21.49
N THR A 89 -8.07 12.74 22.32
CA THR A 89 -8.10 14.15 22.70
C THR A 89 -8.01 14.33 24.21
N GLU A 90 -7.67 15.53 24.65
CA GLU A 90 -7.74 15.87 26.08
C GLU A 90 -9.19 15.79 26.57
N VAL A 91 -9.37 15.33 27.80
CA VAL A 91 -10.70 15.11 28.38
C VAL A 91 -11.53 16.39 28.36
N GLY A 92 -12.75 16.28 27.84
CA GLY A 92 -13.70 17.39 27.83
C GLY A 92 -13.41 18.47 26.78
N VAL A 93 -12.39 18.29 25.93
CA VAL A 93 -12.20 19.13 24.75
C VAL A 93 -13.18 18.68 23.67
N PRO A 94 -14.07 19.55 23.17
CA PRO A 94 -14.97 19.20 22.09
C PRO A 94 -14.17 18.86 20.84
N LEU A 95 -14.38 17.66 20.31
CA LEU A 95 -13.83 17.29 19.02
C LEU A 95 -14.44 18.20 17.94
N GLN A 96 -13.60 18.87 17.14
CA GLN A 96 -14.09 19.55 15.95
C GLN A 96 -14.72 18.49 15.04
N HIS A 97 -15.97 18.70 14.62
CA HIS A 97 -16.74 17.70 13.86
C HIS A 97 -16.02 17.26 12.59
N GLU A 98 -15.27 16.17 12.66
CA GLU A 98 -14.70 15.50 11.50
C GLU A 98 -15.71 14.50 10.97
N GLY A 99 -16.49 14.96 9.98
CA GLY A 99 -17.31 14.10 9.14
C GLY A 99 -16.71 14.01 7.75
N ARG A 100 -16.69 12.81 7.17
CA ARG A 100 -16.21 12.56 5.81
C ARG A 100 -17.20 11.68 5.06
N ASP A 101 -17.55 12.12 3.86
CA ASP A 101 -18.31 11.31 2.92
C ASP A 101 -17.34 10.37 2.18
N PHE A 102 -17.82 9.19 1.82
CA PHE A 102 -17.07 8.20 1.07
C PHE A 102 -17.94 7.55 -0.01
N ARG A 103 -17.25 7.03 -1.03
CA ARG A 103 -17.80 6.17 -2.07
C ARG A 103 -16.91 4.94 -2.16
N LEU A 104 -17.51 3.76 -2.10
CA LEU A 104 -16.83 2.48 -2.26
C LEU A 104 -17.61 1.66 -3.27
N GLU A 105 -16.95 1.12 -4.30
CA GLU A 105 -17.63 0.24 -5.25
C GLU A 105 -18.08 -1.04 -4.53
N TRP A 106 -19.24 -1.59 -4.92
CA TRP A 106 -19.84 -2.75 -4.25
C TRP A 106 -18.89 -3.95 -4.24
N GLN A 107 -18.28 -4.24 -5.40
CA GLN A 107 -17.32 -5.34 -5.53
C GLN A 107 -16.08 -5.13 -4.65
N GLU A 108 -15.64 -3.87 -4.47
CA GLU A 108 -14.52 -3.55 -3.57
C GLU A 108 -14.87 -3.89 -2.11
N LEU A 109 -16.08 -3.55 -1.65
CA LEU A 109 -16.54 -3.92 -0.31
C LEU A 109 -16.60 -5.45 -0.13
N VAL A 110 -17.22 -6.16 -1.08
CA VAL A 110 -17.37 -7.62 -1.02
C VAL A 110 -16.00 -8.31 -0.98
N ASP A 111 -15.09 -7.93 -1.87
CA ASP A 111 -13.75 -8.50 -1.93
C ASP A 111 -12.96 -8.22 -0.64
N LEU A 112 -13.03 -7.00 -0.10
CA LEU A 112 -12.30 -6.66 1.12
C LEU A 112 -12.86 -7.36 2.35
N VAL A 113 -14.19 -7.54 2.45
CA VAL A 113 -14.78 -8.37 3.52
C VAL A 113 -14.33 -9.82 3.40
N ARG A 114 -14.31 -10.39 2.19
CA ARG A 114 -13.78 -11.74 1.93
C ARG A 114 -12.31 -11.84 2.34
N ALA A 115 -11.50 -10.82 2.05
CA ALA A 115 -10.10 -10.80 2.41
C ALA A 115 -9.89 -10.80 3.94
N GLU A 116 -10.70 -10.06 4.70
CA GLU A 116 -10.67 -10.10 6.17
C GLU A 116 -11.01 -11.50 6.69
N GLU A 117 -12.06 -12.13 6.16
CA GLU A 117 -12.49 -13.47 6.57
C GLU A 117 -11.41 -14.52 6.25
N LEU A 118 -10.86 -14.50 5.03
CA LEU A 118 -9.73 -15.37 4.64
C LEU A 118 -8.50 -15.14 5.53
N PHE A 119 -8.22 -13.90 5.91
CA PHE A 119 -7.08 -13.59 6.76
C PHE A 119 -7.25 -14.22 8.15
N PHE A 120 -8.40 -14.02 8.80
CA PHE A 120 -8.65 -14.58 10.13
C PHE A 120 -8.74 -16.11 10.10
N ASP A 121 -9.41 -16.69 9.11
CA ASP A 121 -9.45 -18.15 8.93
C ASP A 121 -8.06 -18.72 8.68
N GLY A 122 -7.23 -18.00 7.90
CA GLY A 122 -5.83 -18.36 7.67
C GLY A 122 -5.00 -18.31 8.94
N LEU A 123 -5.23 -17.35 9.84
CA LEU A 123 -4.55 -17.28 11.13
C LEU A 123 -4.99 -18.41 12.09
N LEU A 124 -6.26 -18.79 12.07
CA LEU A 124 -6.79 -19.84 12.94
C LEU A 124 -6.31 -21.24 12.53
N ASP A 125 -6.21 -21.48 11.21
CA ASP A 125 -5.82 -22.78 10.66
C ASP A 125 -4.33 -22.83 10.22
N ASP A 126 -3.56 -21.78 10.49
CA ASP A 126 -2.14 -21.63 10.08
C ASP A 126 -1.91 -21.84 8.56
N SER A 127 -2.78 -21.24 7.73
CA SER A 127 -2.78 -21.40 6.28
C SER A 127 -2.17 -20.20 5.55
N ASP A 128 -0.94 -20.39 5.05
CA ASP A 128 -0.24 -19.42 4.19
C ASP A 128 -0.97 -19.14 2.88
N GLU A 129 -1.71 -20.11 2.34
CA GLU A 129 -2.52 -19.91 1.13
C GLU A 129 -3.65 -18.91 1.36
N LYS A 130 -4.40 -19.05 2.47
CA LYS A 130 -5.51 -18.16 2.82
C LYS A 130 -5.01 -16.74 3.14
N THR A 131 -3.95 -16.62 3.94
CA THR A 131 -3.33 -15.30 4.24
C THR A 131 -2.66 -14.72 2.98
N GLY A 132 -2.14 -15.59 2.12
CA GLY A 132 -1.71 -15.40 0.74
C GLY A 132 -2.71 -14.60 -0.08
N GLU A 133 -3.86 -15.23 -0.29
CA GLU A 133 -4.99 -14.71 -1.05
C GLU A 133 -5.59 -13.42 -0.45
N ALA A 134 -5.73 -13.36 0.87
CA ALA A 134 -6.20 -12.15 1.55
C ALA A 134 -5.31 -10.92 1.24
N ALA A 135 -3.99 -11.09 1.29
CA ALA A 135 -3.06 -10.00 0.98
C ALA A 135 -3.15 -9.56 -0.48
N TRP A 136 -3.27 -10.51 -1.42
CA TRP A 136 -3.46 -10.19 -2.84
C TRP A 136 -4.73 -9.38 -3.08
N ILE A 137 -5.87 -9.81 -2.51
CA ILE A 137 -7.12 -9.09 -2.65
C ILE A 137 -6.98 -7.66 -2.12
N ARG A 138 -6.43 -7.47 -0.91
CA ARG A 138 -6.19 -6.14 -0.33
C ARG A 138 -5.26 -5.30 -1.21
N PHE A 139 -4.21 -5.90 -1.78
CA PHE A 139 -3.24 -5.21 -2.62
C PHE A 139 -3.85 -4.64 -3.90
N ARG A 140 -4.75 -5.38 -4.59
CA ARG A 140 -5.44 -4.91 -5.80
C ARG A 140 -6.20 -3.60 -5.63
N TYR A 141 -6.62 -3.28 -4.41
CA TYR A 141 -7.33 -2.04 -4.10
C TYR A 141 -6.39 -0.93 -3.60
N THR A 142 -5.08 -1.15 -3.48
CA THR A 142 -4.13 -0.10 -3.08
C THR A 142 -3.93 0.93 -4.19
N ARG A 143 -3.44 2.12 -3.83
CA ARG A 143 -3.04 3.14 -4.81
C ARG A 143 -1.93 2.64 -5.73
N ALA A 144 -0.95 1.93 -5.17
CA ALA A 144 0.17 1.37 -5.92
C ALA A 144 -0.29 0.45 -7.06
N PHE A 145 -1.25 -0.45 -6.79
CA PHE A 145 -1.82 -1.31 -7.83
C PHE A 145 -2.66 -0.53 -8.85
N LYS A 146 -3.43 0.48 -8.42
CA LYS A 146 -4.23 1.32 -9.33
C LYS A 146 -3.34 2.11 -10.31
N GLU A 147 -2.19 2.59 -9.84
CA GLU A 147 -1.21 3.32 -10.66
C GLU A 147 -0.41 2.37 -11.58
N ALA A 148 -0.10 1.16 -11.09
CA ALA A 148 0.63 0.16 -11.86
C ALA A 148 0.12 -1.25 -11.53
N PRO A 149 -0.85 -1.77 -12.31
CA PRO A 149 -1.33 -3.14 -12.14
C PRO A 149 -0.25 -4.17 -12.47
N CYS A 150 -0.25 -5.30 -11.77
CA CYS A 150 0.60 -6.46 -12.05
C CYS A 150 -0.18 -7.77 -12.00
N THR A 151 0.46 -8.84 -12.47
CA THR A 151 -0.08 -10.20 -12.33
C THR A 151 0.05 -10.70 -10.89
N ARG A 152 -0.59 -11.84 -10.60
CA ARG A 152 -0.49 -12.48 -9.28
C ARG A 152 0.92 -12.99 -9.03
N GLU A 153 1.55 -13.57 -10.04
CA GLU A 153 2.91 -14.12 -9.98
C GLU A 153 3.94 -13.02 -9.65
N GLU A 154 3.80 -11.84 -10.28
CA GLU A 154 4.64 -10.68 -9.99
C GLU A 154 4.45 -10.20 -8.54
N PHE A 155 3.20 -10.12 -8.07
CA PHE A 155 2.91 -9.75 -6.68
C PHE A 155 3.51 -10.75 -5.68
N ASP A 156 3.31 -12.06 -5.89
CA ASP A 156 3.81 -13.08 -4.99
C ASP A 156 5.34 -13.06 -4.94
N SER A 157 5.99 -12.85 -6.08
CA SER A 157 7.44 -12.69 -6.17
C SER A 157 7.94 -11.48 -5.36
N ILE A 158 7.33 -10.31 -5.53
CA ILE A 158 7.72 -9.09 -4.79
C ILE A 158 7.41 -9.21 -3.30
N ARG A 159 6.29 -9.83 -2.94
CA ARG A 159 5.93 -10.05 -1.54
C ARG A 159 6.93 -10.96 -0.84
N GLN A 160 7.35 -12.06 -1.47
CA GLN A 160 8.35 -12.96 -0.91
C GLN A 160 9.68 -12.24 -0.67
N GLU A 161 10.12 -11.42 -1.63
CA GLU A 161 11.31 -10.58 -1.46
C GLU A 161 11.15 -9.61 -0.29
N PHE A 162 10.01 -8.92 -0.21
CA PHE A 162 9.73 -7.98 0.86
C PHE A 162 9.77 -8.64 2.23
N GLN A 163 9.14 -9.81 2.39
CA GLN A 163 9.11 -10.59 3.63
C GLN A 163 10.50 -11.08 4.05
N ALA A 164 11.38 -11.39 3.09
CA ALA A 164 12.77 -11.77 3.35
C ALA A 164 13.69 -10.56 3.59
N SER A 165 13.23 -9.34 3.32
CA SER A 165 14.06 -8.13 3.37
C SER A 165 14.05 -7.47 4.75
N ALA A 166 15.10 -6.70 5.03
CA ALA A 166 15.16 -5.83 6.21
C ALA A 166 14.13 -4.67 6.17
N TYR A 167 13.51 -4.40 5.02
CA TYR A 167 12.57 -3.29 4.86
C TYR A 167 11.21 -3.57 5.48
N MET A 168 10.86 -4.84 5.73
CA MET A 168 9.59 -5.23 6.35
C MET A 168 9.35 -4.57 7.71
N THR A 169 10.41 -4.18 8.43
CA THR A 169 10.29 -3.54 9.75
C THR A 169 9.92 -2.05 9.69
N GLY A 170 10.15 -1.37 8.56
CA GLY A 170 10.03 0.09 8.48
C GLY A 170 9.30 0.62 7.24
N MET A 171 8.82 -0.25 6.37
CA MET A 171 8.14 0.09 5.12
C MET A 171 6.96 -0.86 4.93
N ASP A 172 5.89 -0.41 4.28
CA ASP A 172 4.80 -1.28 3.90
C ASP A 172 5.04 -1.92 2.51
N LEU A 173 4.28 -2.98 2.20
CA LEU A 173 4.42 -3.67 0.91
C LEU A 173 4.04 -2.77 -0.29
N SER A 174 3.14 -1.81 -0.10
CA SER A 174 2.68 -0.92 -1.19
C SER A 174 3.79 0.05 -1.59
N ASP A 175 4.49 0.62 -0.62
CA ASP A 175 5.66 1.48 -0.78
C ASP A 175 6.82 0.70 -1.39
N TYR A 176 7.06 -0.53 -0.91
CA TYR A 176 8.09 -1.42 -1.46
C TYR A 176 7.82 -1.75 -2.93
N TYR A 177 6.56 -2.06 -3.27
CA TYR A 177 6.14 -2.31 -4.65
C TYR A 177 6.27 -1.04 -5.52
N ALA A 178 5.85 0.12 -5.01
CA ALA A 178 5.98 1.38 -5.74
C ALA A 178 7.45 1.73 -6.00
N TRP A 179 8.34 1.44 -5.04
CA TRP A 179 9.78 1.57 -5.22
C TRP A 179 10.31 0.62 -6.30
N TRP A 180 9.91 -0.66 -6.26
CA TRP A 180 10.24 -1.62 -7.31
C TRP A 180 9.81 -1.13 -8.69
N ARG A 181 8.57 -0.64 -8.83
CA ARG A 181 8.06 -0.13 -10.11
C ARG A 181 8.86 1.05 -10.65
N ARG A 182 9.17 2.06 -9.83
CA ARG A 182 10.02 3.19 -10.26
C ARG A 182 11.39 2.71 -10.71
N SER A 183 11.98 1.79 -9.94
CA SER A 183 13.27 1.18 -10.29
C SER A 183 13.20 0.35 -11.57
N GLN A 184 12.04 -0.24 -11.91
CA GLN A 184 11.84 -1.04 -13.12
C GLN A 184 11.86 -0.19 -14.40
N GLU A 185 11.50 1.10 -14.34
CA GLU A 185 11.54 2.02 -15.48
C GLU A 185 12.95 2.25 -16.02
N MET A 186 13.98 1.95 -15.21
CA MET A 186 15.39 2.02 -15.60
C MET A 186 15.94 0.69 -16.11
N MET A 187 15.11 -0.35 -16.23
CA MET A 187 15.52 -1.71 -16.59
C MET A 187 14.92 -2.14 -17.93
N ASP A 188 15.66 -2.97 -18.67
CA ASP A 188 15.21 -3.73 -19.84
C ASP A 188 15.47 -5.22 -19.56
N GLY A 189 14.45 -5.89 -19.04
CA GLY A 189 14.61 -7.20 -18.39
C GLY A 189 15.54 -7.10 -17.18
N ASP A 190 16.61 -7.90 -17.17
CA ASP A 190 17.63 -7.92 -16.11
C ASP A 190 18.76 -6.89 -16.34
N ALA A 191 18.79 -6.24 -17.51
CA ALA A 191 19.80 -5.25 -17.87
C ALA A 191 19.34 -3.82 -17.56
N ILE A 192 20.28 -2.89 -17.38
CA ILE A 192 19.95 -1.46 -17.25
C ILE A 192 19.57 -0.94 -18.65
N ALA A 193 18.40 -0.32 -18.76
CA ALA A 193 17.95 0.32 -19.99
C ALA A 193 18.85 1.51 -20.37
N ALA A 194 18.85 1.91 -21.64
CA ALA A 194 19.69 3.01 -22.14
C ALA A 194 19.50 4.32 -21.36
N THR A 195 18.27 4.63 -20.95
CA THR A 195 17.94 5.79 -20.10
C THR A 195 18.58 5.69 -18.71
N GLY A 196 18.52 4.51 -18.09
CA GLY A 196 19.16 4.21 -16.81
C GLY A 196 20.70 4.30 -16.88
N LEU A 197 21.30 3.75 -17.95
CA LEU A 197 22.74 3.84 -18.20
C LEU A 197 23.20 5.29 -18.35
N ALA A 198 22.45 6.11 -19.10
CA ALA A 198 22.78 7.53 -19.29
C ALA A 198 22.69 8.31 -17.97
N GLN A 199 21.69 8.03 -17.12
CA GLN A 199 21.57 8.66 -15.80
C GLN A 199 22.70 8.22 -14.85
N ALA A 200 22.97 6.92 -14.79
CA ALA A 200 24.02 6.36 -13.96
C ALA A 200 25.42 6.87 -14.37
N GLY A 201 25.69 6.92 -15.67
CA GLY A 201 26.93 7.47 -16.22
C GLY A 201 27.16 8.93 -15.79
N ARG A 202 26.14 9.79 -15.92
CA ARG A 202 26.23 11.20 -15.46
C ARG A 202 26.58 11.34 -13.98
N LEU A 203 26.00 10.51 -13.12
CA LEU A 203 26.29 10.54 -11.68
C LEU A 203 27.71 10.04 -11.38
N LEU A 204 28.12 8.95 -12.03
CA LEU A 204 29.46 8.38 -11.84
C LEU A 204 30.55 9.33 -12.35
N ASP A 205 30.34 9.98 -13.50
CA ASP A 205 31.28 10.96 -14.03
C ASP A 205 31.44 12.16 -13.07
N ALA A 206 30.35 12.59 -12.43
CA ALA A 206 30.36 13.67 -11.44
C ALA A 206 31.06 13.30 -10.12
N TRP A 207 31.23 12.02 -9.81
CA TRP A 207 31.85 11.53 -8.57
C TRP A 207 33.22 10.89 -8.77
N SER A 208 33.72 10.87 -10.01
CA SER A 208 34.81 10.00 -10.49
C SER A 208 36.16 10.11 -9.75
N ASN A 209 36.36 11.13 -8.90
CA ASN A 209 37.63 11.34 -8.18
C ASN A 209 37.56 11.23 -6.64
N ASP A 210 36.36 11.15 -6.03
CA ASP A 210 36.21 11.43 -4.59
C ASP A 210 35.69 10.25 -3.75
N ARG A 211 35.47 9.07 -4.34
CA ARG A 211 34.79 7.95 -3.65
C ARG A 211 35.39 6.59 -3.96
N ASP A 212 35.55 5.79 -2.91
CA ASP A 212 35.88 4.38 -3.04
C ASP A 212 34.74 3.58 -3.70
N PRO A 213 35.00 2.39 -4.29
CA PRO A 213 33.99 1.62 -5.01
C PRO A 213 32.74 1.29 -4.21
N LYS A 214 32.87 1.04 -2.90
CA LYS A 214 31.72 0.73 -2.03
C LYS A 214 30.84 1.97 -1.84
N SER A 215 31.46 3.13 -1.66
CA SER A 215 30.76 4.41 -1.61
C SER A 215 30.06 4.73 -2.93
N LEU A 216 30.71 4.51 -4.08
CA LEU A 216 30.09 4.72 -5.40
C LEU A 216 28.84 3.84 -5.59
N LYS A 217 28.93 2.55 -5.28
CA LYS A 217 27.79 1.62 -5.32
C LYS A 217 26.63 2.10 -4.46
N TYR A 218 26.91 2.45 -3.20
CA TYR A 218 25.90 2.92 -2.26
C TYR A 218 25.21 4.20 -2.77
N TRP A 219 25.99 5.22 -3.13
CA TRP A 219 25.44 6.51 -3.51
C TRP A 219 24.73 6.46 -4.85
N LEU A 220 25.20 5.66 -5.81
CA LEU A 220 24.50 5.46 -7.07
C LEU A 220 23.12 4.87 -6.84
N CYS A 221 23.05 3.73 -6.13
CA CYS A 221 21.78 3.06 -5.86
C CYS A 221 20.83 3.94 -5.02
N ARG A 222 21.37 4.71 -4.07
CA ARG A 222 20.57 5.64 -3.27
C ARG A 222 20.00 6.80 -4.08
N ASN A 223 20.81 7.46 -4.92
CA ASN A 223 20.37 8.65 -5.67
C ASN A 223 19.40 8.32 -6.80
N LEU A 224 19.52 7.12 -7.38
CA LEU A 224 18.61 6.64 -8.41
C LEU A 224 17.40 5.90 -7.84
N GLU A 225 17.26 5.81 -6.50
CA GLU A 225 16.23 4.99 -5.86
C GLU A 225 16.19 3.56 -6.43
N VAL A 226 17.34 2.89 -6.56
CA VAL A 226 17.41 1.53 -7.11
C VAL A 226 16.89 0.52 -6.11
N HIS A 227 15.83 -0.19 -6.48
CA HIS A 227 15.24 -1.27 -5.70
C HIS A 227 16.25 -2.42 -5.48
N PRO A 228 16.24 -3.13 -4.34
CA PRO A 228 17.22 -4.19 -4.05
C PRO A 228 17.33 -5.26 -5.13
N ARG A 229 16.21 -5.60 -5.78
CA ARG A 229 16.17 -6.53 -6.93
C ARG A 229 17.08 -6.09 -8.09
N HIS A 230 17.14 -4.80 -8.40
CA HIS A 230 17.89 -4.28 -9.57
C HIS A 230 19.30 -3.84 -9.20
N ARG A 231 19.59 -3.74 -7.89
CA ARG A 231 20.88 -3.32 -7.36
C ARG A 231 22.09 -4.06 -7.95
N PRO A 232 22.07 -5.40 -8.15
CA PRO A 232 23.22 -6.11 -8.73
C PRO A 232 23.67 -5.57 -10.10
N ALA A 233 22.73 -5.19 -10.97
CA ALA A 233 23.06 -4.65 -12.29
C ALA A 233 23.80 -3.30 -12.19
N PHE A 234 23.34 -2.41 -11.29
CA PHE A 234 23.99 -1.11 -11.05
C PHE A 234 25.32 -1.26 -10.33
N GLU A 235 25.47 -2.21 -9.41
CA GLU A 235 26.75 -2.48 -8.77
C GLU A 235 27.79 -3.02 -9.76
N HIS A 236 27.37 -3.86 -10.71
CA HIS A 236 28.23 -4.36 -11.78
C HIS A 236 28.70 -3.23 -12.72
N LEU A 237 27.82 -2.28 -13.03
CA LEU A 237 28.19 -1.08 -13.80
C LEU A 237 29.32 -0.29 -13.10
N VAL A 238 29.25 -0.13 -11.78
CA VAL A 238 30.30 0.55 -11.01
C VAL A 238 31.61 -0.27 -11.04
N ASP A 239 31.53 -1.58 -10.87
CA ASP A 239 32.71 -2.45 -10.92
C ASP A 239 33.44 -2.37 -12.28
N GLY A 240 32.69 -2.36 -13.38
CA GLY A 240 33.24 -2.17 -14.72
C GLY A 240 33.96 -0.84 -14.88
N ARG A 241 33.34 0.25 -14.41
CA ARG A 241 33.92 1.61 -14.49
C ARG A 241 35.21 1.77 -13.68
N VAL A 242 35.25 1.19 -12.49
CA VAL A 242 36.45 1.21 -11.63
C VAL A 242 37.59 0.41 -12.29
N ALA A 243 37.28 -0.74 -12.89
CA ALA A 243 38.28 -1.56 -13.58
C ALA A 243 38.88 -0.86 -14.81
N GLU A 244 38.06 -0.18 -15.62
CA GLU A 244 38.53 0.63 -16.77
C GLU A 244 39.51 1.72 -16.32
N THR A 245 39.17 2.44 -15.25
CA THR A 245 40.00 3.55 -14.73
C THR A 245 41.33 3.04 -14.16
N ALA A 246 41.36 1.83 -13.57
CA ALA A 246 42.58 1.20 -13.09
C ALA A 246 43.48 0.67 -14.23
N GLY A 247 42.90 0.26 -15.36
CA GLY A 247 43.62 -0.19 -16.56
C GLY A 247 44.27 0.94 -17.36
N ASP A 248 43.72 2.15 -17.29
CA ASP A 248 44.22 3.35 -17.98
C ASP A 248 45.28 4.14 -17.18
N ALA A 249 45.67 3.68 -15.99
CA ALA A 249 46.75 4.31 -15.23
C ALA A 249 48.10 4.13 -15.97
N PRO A 250 48.82 5.22 -16.32
CA PRO A 250 50.11 5.10 -16.99
C PRO A 250 51.07 4.32 -16.10
N ALA A 251 51.72 3.30 -16.67
CA ALA A 251 52.76 2.54 -15.99
C ALA A 251 53.80 3.53 -15.43
N SER A 252 53.95 3.55 -14.10
CA SER A 252 54.98 4.36 -13.45
C SER A 252 56.33 4.10 -14.11
N PRO A 253 57.12 5.14 -14.44
CA PRO A 253 58.46 4.93 -14.94
C PRO A 253 59.24 4.15 -13.87
N ALA A 254 59.82 3.02 -14.28
CA ALA A 254 60.70 2.22 -13.44
C ALA A 254 61.87 3.10 -12.92
N PRO A 255 62.34 2.84 -11.69
CA PRO A 255 63.37 3.66 -11.04
C PRO A 255 64.70 3.69 -11.79
#